data_AF-V7B799-F1
#
_entry.id   AF-V7B799-F1
#
_cell.length_a   1.000
_cell.length_b   1.000
_cell.length_c   1.000
_cell.angle_alpha   90.00
_cell.angle_beta   90.00
_cell.angle_gamma   90.00
#
_symmetry.space_group_name_H-M   'P 1'
#
loop_
_entity.id
_entity.type
_entity.pdbx_description
1 polymer ?
#
loop_
_entity_poly.entity_id
_entity_poly.type
_entity_poly.pdbx_seq_one_letter_code
_entity_poly.pdbx_strand_id
1 'polypeptide(L)'
;MKSVFVPFFTLVVVLVLTVAATETPMALTCEQTKSLVMPCLDFLTNKTNATSSPCCQGLNKLIVSTPSKEEKLVACKCLKEAVSHIPNFDDDKANNLPKVCNINVDYPISKNFDCENIIKN
;
A
#
# COMPACT_ATOMS: atom_id res chain seq x y z
N MET A 1 54.30 -13.26 -8.55
CA MET A 1 53.11 -13.27 -9.42
C MET A 1 51.94 -13.73 -8.56
N LYS A 2 50.89 -12.96 -8.23
CA LYS A 2 50.30 -11.78 -8.86
C LYS A 2 49.76 -10.84 -7.76
N SER A 3 49.78 -9.55 -8.08
CA SER A 3 49.39 -8.42 -7.24
C SER A 3 48.04 -8.60 -6.54
N VAL A 4 48.03 -8.20 -5.27
CA VAL A 4 46.85 -7.77 -4.53
C VAL A 4 46.28 -6.55 -5.25
N PHE A 5 45.27 -6.77 -6.09
CA PHE A 5 44.50 -5.70 -6.72
C PHE A 5 43.53 -5.17 -5.66
N VAL A 6 44.02 -4.13 -4.96
CA VAL A 6 43.29 -3.04 -4.33
C VAL A 6 41.76 -3.16 -4.47
N PRO A 7 41.02 -3.41 -3.37
CA PRO A 7 39.55 -3.47 -3.41
C PRO A 7 39.02 -2.04 -3.56
N PHE A 8 39.04 -1.54 -4.80
CA PHE A 8 38.54 -0.24 -5.24
C PHE A 8 37.00 -0.13 -5.18
N PHE A 9 36.35 -0.95 -4.35
CA PHE A 9 34.90 -1.00 -4.19
C PHE A 9 34.45 -0.79 -2.75
N THR A 10 35.31 -0.20 -1.93
CA THR A 10 34.87 0.62 -0.80
C THR A 10 34.45 1.98 -1.34
N LEU A 11 33.16 2.22 -1.65
CA LEU A 11 32.53 3.53 -1.32
C LEU A 11 31.03 3.74 -1.62
N VAL A 12 30.32 2.91 -2.40
CA VAL A 12 28.95 3.32 -2.81
C VAL A 12 27.99 2.15 -2.75
N VAL A 13 27.32 1.98 -1.61
CA VAL A 13 25.86 1.80 -1.42
C VAL A 13 25.67 1.48 0.08
N VAL A 14 26.00 2.46 0.92
CA VAL A 14 25.32 2.64 2.20
C VAL A 14 24.33 3.76 1.93
N LEU A 15 23.10 3.40 1.55
CA LEU A 15 21.98 4.32 1.66
C LEU A 15 20.67 3.54 1.88
N VAL A 16 20.34 3.44 3.17
CA VAL A 16 19.00 3.52 3.74
C VAL A 16 17.98 2.47 3.28
N LEU A 17 17.89 1.36 4.02
CA LEU A 17 16.62 0.74 4.38
C LEU A 17 16.75 0.08 5.76
N THR A 18 16.86 0.91 6.81
CA THR A 18 16.54 0.47 8.17
C THR A 18 15.03 0.33 8.28
N VAL A 19 14.47 -0.77 7.78
CA VAL A 19 13.12 -1.17 8.17
C VAL A 19 13.27 -1.91 9.48
N ALA A 20 13.00 -1.20 10.58
CA ALA A 20 12.69 -1.82 11.86
C ALA A 20 11.49 -2.74 11.62
N ALA A 21 11.76 -4.02 11.38
CA ALA A 21 10.75 -5.06 11.35
C ALA A 21 10.34 -5.30 12.81
N THR A 22 9.40 -4.50 13.31
CA THR A 22 8.69 -4.86 14.53
C THR A 22 7.83 -6.07 14.20
N GLU A 23 8.29 -7.21 14.68
CA GLU A 23 7.55 -8.47 14.70
C GLU A 23 6.29 -8.34 15.58
N THR A 24 5.19 -7.94 14.94
CA THR A 24 3.83 -7.95 15.50
C THR A 24 2.97 -8.94 14.69
N PRO A 25 2.02 -9.65 15.32
CA PRO A 25 1.38 -10.84 14.78
C PRO A 25 0.81 -10.62 13.37
N MET A 26 1.46 -11.20 12.36
CA MET A 26 1.04 -11.28 10.95
C MET A 26 0.37 -10.02 10.36
N ALA A 27 0.83 -8.82 10.70
CA ALA A 27 0.38 -7.60 10.02
C ALA A 27 0.90 -7.61 8.57
N LEU A 28 0.04 -7.28 7.59
CA LEU A 28 0.46 -7.15 6.20
C LEU A 28 1.66 -6.19 6.09
N THR A 29 2.71 -6.61 5.38
CA THR A 29 3.83 -5.71 5.07
C THR A 29 3.39 -4.68 4.02
N CYS A 30 4.05 -3.52 3.97
CA CYS A 30 3.75 -2.53 2.94
C CYS A 30 3.87 -3.09 1.51
N GLU A 31 4.79 -4.03 1.28
CA GLU A 31 4.94 -4.66 -0.03
C GLU A 31 3.73 -5.56 -0.36
N GLN A 32 3.25 -6.35 0.61
CA GLN A 32 2.05 -7.17 0.46
C GLN A 32 0.81 -6.30 0.25
N THR A 33 0.65 -5.23 1.04
CA THR A 33 -0.45 -4.26 0.88
C THR A 33 -0.47 -3.65 -0.52
N LYS A 34 0.69 -3.22 -1.04
CA LYS A 34 0.82 -2.67 -2.40
C LYS A 34 0.45 -3.71 -3.46
N SER A 35 0.95 -4.95 -3.30
CA SER A 35 0.68 -6.05 -4.23
C SER A 35 -0.82 -6.35 -4.34
N LEU A 36 -1.55 -6.32 -3.21
CA LEU A 36 -3.00 -6.54 -3.19
C LEU A 36 -3.79 -5.48 -3.99
N VAL A 37 -3.33 -4.23 -4.02
CA VAL A 37 -4.04 -3.13 -4.71
C VAL A 37 -3.48 -2.77 -6.07
N MET A 38 -2.31 -3.30 -6.44
CA MET A 38 -1.70 -3.13 -7.77
C MET A 38 -2.67 -3.37 -8.94
N PRO A 39 -3.53 -4.41 -8.95
CA PRO A 39 -4.51 -4.60 -10.03
C PRO A 39 -5.59 -3.51 -10.14
N CYS A 40 -5.69 -2.60 -9.16
CA CYS A 40 -6.59 -1.45 -9.18
C CYS A 40 -5.99 -0.24 -9.90
N LEU A 41 -4.69 -0.25 -10.21
CA LEU A 41 -3.97 0.94 -10.66
C LEU A 41 -4.56 1.59 -11.90
N ASP A 42 -4.96 0.81 -12.91
CA ASP A 42 -5.57 1.35 -14.14
C ASP A 42 -6.90 2.08 -13.86
N PHE A 43 -7.70 1.57 -12.93
CA PHE A 43 -8.92 2.25 -12.49
C PHE A 43 -8.57 3.53 -11.72
N LEU A 44 -7.66 3.42 -10.75
CA LEU A 44 -7.21 4.52 -9.88
C LEU A 44 -6.45 5.63 -10.62
N THR A 45 -6.00 5.39 -11.85
CA THR A 45 -5.30 6.37 -12.70
C THR A 45 -6.09 6.77 -13.93
N ASN A 46 -7.41 6.55 -13.92
CA ASN A 46 -8.32 6.90 -15.01
C ASN A 46 -8.02 6.24 -16.38
N LYS A 47 -7.20 5.18 -16.42
CA LYS A 47 -7.01 4.39 -17.64
C LYS A 47 -8.22 3.50 -17.95
N THR A 48 -8.96 3.10 -16.91
CA THR A 48 -10.24 2.39 -17.05
C THR A 48 -11.34 3.03 -16.21
N ASN A 49 -12.60 2.83 -16.65
CA ASN A 49 -13.79 3.25 -15.92
C ASN A 49 -14.41 2.14 -15.06
N ALA A 50 -13.97 0.89 -15.26
CA ALA A 50 -14.41 -0.27 -14.50
C ALA A 50 -13.23 -0.85 -13.71
N THR A 51 -13.53 -1.39 -12.53
CA THR A 51 -12.57 -2.17 -11.74
C THR A 51 -12.44 -3.57 -12.32
N SER A 52 -11.28 -4.19 -12.08
CA SER A 52 -11.04 -5.58 -12.43
C SER A 52 -11.47 -6.51 -11.29
N SER A 53 -11.88 -7.74 -11.59
CA SER A 53 -12.09 -8.79 -10.58
C SER A 53 -10.90 -8.94 -9.60
N PRO A 54 -9.63 -9.03 -10.07
CA PRO A 54 -8.49 -9.11 -9.17
C PRO A 54 -8.31 -7.87 -8.29
N CYS A 55 -8.67 -6.66 -8.76
CA CYS A 55 -8.68 -5.47 -7.92
C CYS A 55 -9.62 -5.62 -6.73
N CYS A 56 -10.87 -6.02 -6.96
CA CYS A 56 -11.84 -6.19 -5.88
C CYS A 56 -11.48 -7.33 -4.93
N GLN A 57 -10.93 -8.43 -5.45
CA GLN A 57 -10.43 -9.53 -4.62
C GLN A 57 -9.26 -9.10 -3.73
N GLY A 58 -8.32 -8.33 -4.28
CA GLY A 58 -7.19 -7.78 -3.54
C GLY A 58 -7.63 -6.79 -2.46
N LEU A 59 -8.56 -5.89 -2.79
CA LEU A 59 -9.16 -4.97 -1.82
C LEU A 59 -9.88 -5.73 -0.68
N ASN A 60 -10.66 -6.76 -1.02
CA ASN A 60 -11.32 -7.59 -0.01
C ASN A 60 -10.30 -8.29 0.90
N LYS A 61 -9.25 -8.88 0.32
CA LYS A 61 -8.14 -9.50 1.08
C LYS A 61 -7.47 -8.51 2.02
N LEU A 62 -7.19 -7.29 1.56
CA LEU A 62 -6.63 -6.23 2.41
C LEU A 62 -7.52 -5.95 3.63
N ILE A 63 -8.83 -5.82 3.42
CA ILE A 63 -9.80 -5.50 4.49
C ILE A 63 -9.90 -6.64 5.51
N VAL A 64 -10.00 -7.90 5.05
CA VAL A 64 -10.10 -9.05 5.98
C VAL A 64 -8.78 -9.34 6.71
N SER A 65 -7.64 -8.99 6.10
CA SER A 65 -6.30 -9.12 6.70
C SER A 65 -5.89 -7.92 7.55
N THR A 66 -6.76 -6.92 7.72
CA THR A 66 -6.55 -5.78 8.63
C THR A 66 -7.76 -5.59 9.54
N PRO A 67 -8.11 -6.57 10.39
CA PRO A 67 -9.30 -6.48 11.24
C PRO A 67 -9.18 -5.36 12.29
N SER A 68 -7.98 -5.14 12.83
CA SER A 68 -7.75 -4.18 13.90
C SER A 68 -7.45 -2.76 13.38
N LYS A 69 -7.76 -1.76 14.21
CA LYS A 69 -7.48 -0.34 13.93
C LYS A 69 -6.00 -0.06 13.67
N GLU A 70 -5.11 -0.72 14.41
CA GLU A 70 -3.66 -0.60 14.25
C GLU A 70 -3.20 -1.14 12.88
N GLU A 71 -3.69 -2.32 12.48
CA GLU A 71 -3.39 -2.94 11.18
C GLU A 71 -3.89 -2.10 10.00
N LYS A 72 -5.10 -1.54 10.12
CA LYS A 72 -5.67 -0.60 9.13
C LYS A 72 -4.81 0.64 9.00
N LEU A 73 -4.30 1.17 10.11
CA LEU A 73 -3.45 2.36 10.13
C LEU A 73 -2.09 2.09 9.47
N VAL A 74 -1.49 0.93 9.72
CA VAL A 74 -0.26 0.50 9.04
C VAL A 74 -0.48 0.37 7.53
N ALA A 75 -1.51 -0.36 7.12
CA ALA A 75 -1.84 -0.52 5.70
C ALA A 75 -2.13 0.82 5.02
N CYS A 76 -2.87 1.72 5.67
CA CYS A 76 -3.16 3.04 5.15
C CYS A 76 -1.89 3.86 4.94
N LYS A 77 -0.96 3.88 5.91
CA LYS A 77 0.34 4.56 5.75
C LYS A 77 1.13 4.00 4.57
N CYS A 78 1.16 2.68 4.40
CA CYS A 78 1.82 2.04 3.26
C CYS A 78 1.22 2.46 1.90
N LEU A 79 -0.11 2.59 1.84
CA LEU A 79 -0.82 3.01 0.63
C LEU A 79 -0.59 4.50 0.34
N LYS A 80 -0.64 5.36 1.35
CA LYS A 80 -0.38 6.80 1.21
C LYS A 80 1.01 7.08 0.61
N GLU A 81 2.02 6.40 1.12
CA GLU A 81 3.38 6.47 0.56
C GLU A 81 3.42 5.97 -0.89
N ALA A 82 2.73 4.86 -1.19
CA ALA A 82 2.68 4.33 -2.56
C ALA A 82 2.05 5.32 -3.54
N VAL A 83 0.90 5.90 -3.16
CA VAL A 83 0.13 6.85 -3.98
C VAL A 83 0.92 8.11 -4.28
N SER A 84 1.77 8.57 -3.35
CA SER A 84 2.61 9.75 -3.55
C SER A 84 3.60 9.62 -4.71
N HIS A 85 3.86 8.40 -5.19
CA HIS A 85 4.72 8.11 -6.34
C HIS A 85 3.95 7.81 -7.63
N ILE A 86 2.62 7.84 -7.62
CA ILE A 86 1.77 7.48 -8.76
C ILE A 86 1.26 8.77 -9.42
N PRO A 87 1.70 9.09 -10.65
CA PRO A 87 1.15 10.23 -11.38
C PRO A 87 -0.30 9.97 -11.80
N ASN A 88 -1.12 11.02 -11.80
CA ASN A 88 -2.54 10.99 -12.19
C ASN A 88 -3.41 10.07 -11.32
N PHE A 89 -3.04 9.89 -10.05
CA PHE A 89 -3.91 9.19 -9.10
C PHE A 89 -5.21 9.98 -8.88
N ASP A 90 -6.33 9.26 -8.86
CA ASP A 90 -7.67 9.81 -8.69
C ASP A 90 -8.24 9.41 -7.33
N ASP A 91 -8.22 10.36 -6.40
CA ASP A 91 -8.71 10.17 -5.04
C ASP A 91 -10.22 9.82 -5.01
N ASP A 92 -11.03 10.39 -5.92
CA ASP A 92 -12.46 10.15 -5.97
C ASP A 92 -12.78 8.70 -6.38
N LYS A 93 -12.06 8.15 -7.36
CA LYS A 93 -12.16 6.72 -7.74
C LYS A 93 -11.70 5.83 -6.60
N ALA A 94 -10.63 6.20 -5.91
CA ALA A 94 -10.16 5.42 -4.77
C ALA A 94 -11.18 5.38 -3.62
N ASN A 95 -11.79 6.52 -3.30
CA ASN A 95 -12.87 6.62 -2.29
C ASN A 95 -14.12 5.81 -2.68
N ASN A 96 -14.40 5.68 -3.97
CA ASN A 96 -15.55 4.91 -4.47
C ASN A 96 -15.24 3.42 -4.67
N LEU A 97 -13.97 3.00 -4.59
CA LEU A 97 -13.55 1.63 -4.86
C LEU A 97 -14.29 0.57 -4.02
N PRO A 98 -14.53 0.76 -2.70
CA PRO A 98 -15.31 -0.20 -1.91
C PRO A 98 -16.75 -0.36 -2.42
N LYS A 99 -17.40 0.75 -2.81
CA LYS A 99 -18.76 0.74 -3.35
C LYS A 99 -18.82 0.03 -4.70
N VAL A 100 -17.87 0.33 -5.59
CA VAL A 100 -17.78 -0.31 -6.92
C VAL A 100 -17.50 -1.81 -6.80
N CYS A 101 -16.71 -2.22 -5.81
CA CYS A 101 -16.45 -3.62 -5.51
C CYS A 101 -17.53 -4.30 -4.66
N ASN A 102 -18.60 -3.59 -4.29
CA ASN A 102 -19.68 -4.07 -3.43
C ASN A 102 -19.17 -4.64 -2.09
N ILE A 103 -18.16 -3.99 -1.50
CA ILE A 103 -17.59 -4.35 -0.20
C ILE A 103 -18.17 -3.41 0.86
N ASN A 104 -18.85 -4.00 1.85
CA ASN A 104 -19.37 -3.25 2.98
C ASN A 104 -18.27 -3.08 4.03
N VAL A 105 -17.79 -1.85 4.20
CA VAL A 105 -16.86 -1.48 5.27
C VAL A 105 -17.64 -0.85 6.42
N ASP A 106 -17.45 -1.39 7.62
CA ASP A 106 -18.14 -0.96 8.86
C ASP A 106 -17.78 0.47 9.28
N TYR A 107 -16.70 1.01 8.72
CA TYR A 107 -16.27 2.38 8.87
C TYR A 107 -16.13 3.03 7.49
N PRO A 108 -16.54 4.30 7.31
CA PRO A 108 -16.23 5.01 6.09
C PRO A 108 -14.71 5.08 5.95
N ILE A 109 -14.16 4.54 4.86
CA ILE A 109 -12.79 4.88 4.46
C ILE A 109 -12.84 6.39 4.21
N SER A 110 -12.30 7.14 5.16
CA SER A 110 -12.41 8.60 5.15
C SER A 110 -11.87 9.10 3.82
N LYS A 111 -12.54 10.13 3.26
CA LYS A 111 -12.10 10.82 2.05
C LYS A 111 -10.59 11.00 2.11
N ASN A 112 -9.89 10.58 1.06
CA ASN A 112 -8.47 10.88 0.81
C ASN A 112 -7.42 9.92 1.41
N PHE A 113 -7.78 8.68 1.77
CA PHE A 113 -6.88 7.81 2.56
C PHE A 113 -6.34 8.54 3.79
N ASP A 114 -7.19 9.34 4.42
CA ASP A 114 -6.78 10.10 5.59
C ASP A 114 -6.66 9.13 6.77
N CYS A 115 -5.46 8.56 6.90
CA CYS A 115 -5.14 7.50 7.87
C CYS A 115 -5.34 7.94 9.31
N GLU A 116 -5.43 9.25 9.57
CA GLU A 116 -5.63 9.84 10.89
C GLU A 116 -7.10 9.74 11.33
N ASN A 117 -8.06 9.77 10.40
CA ASN A 117 -9.48 9.59 10.72
C ASN A 117 -9.86 8.14 11.04
N ILE A 118 -9.01 7.15 10.71
CA ILE A 118 -9.16 5.76 11.17
C ILE A 118 -9.04 5.70 12.71
N ILE A 119 -8.40 6.69 13.34
CA ILE A 119 -8.12 6.73 14.78
C ILE A 119 -9.32 7.20 15.61
N LYS A 120 -10.38 7.75 15.01
CA LYS A 120 -11.39 8.55 15.76
C LYS A 120 -12.64 7.82 16.25
N ASN A 121 -12.72 6.50 16.11
CA ASN A 121 -13.79 5.69 16.74
C ASN A 121 -13.27 4.88 17.92
#